data_AF-A0A953Q8Q8-F1
#
_entry.id   AF-A0A953Q8Q8-F1
#
_cell.length_a   1.000
_cell.length_b   1.000
_cell.length_c   1.000
_cell.angle_alpha   90.00
_cell.angle_beta   90.00
_cell.angle_gamma   90.00
#
_symmetry.space_group_name_H-M   'P 1'
#
loop_
_entity.id
_entity.type
_entity.pdbx_description
1 polymer ?
#
loop_
_entity_poly.entity_id
_entity_poly.type
_entity_poly.pdbx_seq_one_letter_code
_entity_poly.pdbx_strand_id
1 'polypeptide(L)'
;MILGGLSYAVNKSFHNAPESAKQLKNPYEDTSEGVKAGQPLYHLRCARCHGDNGEGSGNIPPLRRHLSSVTAGELFWFITKGSPKNEMPSWAGLPKEQRWKIVSYVKALSLGRTARQSTPDAGSKGITKLSLPRAKPPFIDFRDEEPGKTRRITVADLPQPYATRSSDNGPRLVARPTGVWPKAPAGFKVELYAAGLDNPRLIRRAPNGDLFLAETDPGRIRVFRGLTSDGKPEQSQIFASGLFHPYGIAFYPPGPNPQWLYVGNENAVVRFAYKNGDMKASGKPEPVVDLPVGGHSTRALQFTPDGKKMFVTVGSGSNVDDPDTTPGEKNRADILELNPDGSGMRVYASGIRNAGGGLGINPKTGELWCSVNERDGLGDNLVPDYITHVQEGGFYGWPWWYMGAHQDPRHRGKHPELKDKAIVPDVLLQPHSASLGITFYDGKQFPAEYQGDIFGAAHGSWNKSVRAGYEVIRVPLHQTGHASGEYQDFLTGFVLDNGDVWGRPAGVAVASDGSLLVTDDGSNSIWRVSYEGR
;
A
#
# COMPACT_ATOMS: atom_id res chain seq x y z
N MET A 1 60.61 16.42 -43.68
CA MET A 1 59.18 16.46 -44.04
C MET A 1 58.42 15.67 -42.99
N ILE A 2 57.67 16.37 -42.14
CA ILE A 2 56.93 15.78 -41.02
C ILE A 2 55.58 15.30 -41.55
N LEU A 3 55.34 13.99 -41.49
CA LEU A 3 54.06 13.37 -41.80
C LEU A 3 53.09 13.66 -40.64
N GLY A 4 52.02 14.38 -40.93
CA GLY A 4 50.94 14.68 -40.01
C GLY A 4 50.07 13.46 -39.73
N GLY A 5 50.06 13.00 -38.49
CA GLY A 5 49.05 12.11 -37.95
C GLY A 5 47.87 12.92 -37.41
N LEU A 6 46.81 13.04 -38.19
CA LEU A 6 45.51 13.49 -37.70
C LEU A 6 44.90 12.39 -36.83
N SER A 7 44.97 12.57 -35.51
CA SER A 7 44.18 11.79 -34.55
C SER A 7 42.71 12.20 -34.68
N TYR A 8 41.91 11.36 -35.32
CA TYR A 8 40.45 11.45 -35.23
C TYR A 8 40.01 10.91 -33.87
N ALA A 9 39.95 11.79 -32.87
CA ALA A 9 39.15 11.51 -31.67
C ALA A 9 37.68 11.67 -32.05
N VAL A 10 37.02 10.58 -32.42
CA VAL A 10 35.55 10.54 -32.55
C VAL A 10 34.96 10.73 -31.16
N ASN A 11 34.59 11.97 -30.84
CA ASN A 11 33.90 12.33 -29.62
C ASN A 11 32.46 11.80 -29.71
N LYS A 12 32.25 10.50 -29.46
CA LYS A 12 30.91 9.89 -29.48
C LYS A 12 30.09 10.48 -28.33
N SER A 13 29.09 11.30 -28.65
CA SER A 13 28.15 11.80 -27.65
C SER A 13 27.38 10.65 -27.01
N PHE A 14 27.05 10.79 -25.72
CA PHE A 14 26.34 9.76 -24.97
C PHE A 14 24.99 9.46 -25.63
N HIS A 15 24.84 8.26 -26.21
CA HIS A 15 23.64 7.82 -26.93
C HIS A 15 23.10 8.81 -27.98
N ASN A 16 23.98 9.48 -28.74
CA ASN A 16 23.63 10.49 -29.75
C ASN A 16 22.88 11.71 -29.18
N ALA A 17 23.07 12.03 -27.90
CA ALA A 17 22.58 13.28 -27.35
C ALA A 17 23.11 14.47 -28.19
N PRO A 18 22.25 15.44 -28.54
CA PRO A 18 22.67 16.61 -29.32
C PRO A 18 23.62 17.48 -28.51
N GLU A 19 24.47 18.26 -29.18
CA GLU A 19 25.43 19.14 -28.50
C GLU A 19 24.75 20.14 -27.56
N SER A 20 23.52 20.57 -27.90
CA SER A 20 22.69 21.42 -27.03
C SER A 20 22.34 20.77 -25.68
N ALA A 21 22.28 19.44 -25.61
CA ALA A 21 22.03 18.72 -24.36
C ALA A 21 23.24 18.81 -23.41
N LYS A 22 24.47 18.76 -23.93
CA LYS A 22 25.69 18.88 -23.10
C LYS A 22 25.79 20.22 -22.37
N GLN A 23 25.18 21.26 -22.92
CA GLN A 23 25.18 22.61 -22.35
C GLN A 23 24.12 22.80 -21.27
N LEU A 24 23.19 21.85 -21.09
CA LEU A 24 22.16 21.94 -20.06
C LEU A 24 22.76 21.71 -18.68
N LYS A 25 22.50 22.65 -17.77
CA LYS A 25 22.88 22.56 -16.36
C LYS A 25 21.75 21.99 -15.53
N ASN A 26 22.08 21.08 -14.62
CA ASN A 26 21.13 20.56 -13.65
C ASN A 26 21.04 21.54 -12.45
N PRO A 27 19.87 22.15 -12.19
CA PRO A 27 19.72 23.11 -11.09
C PRO A 27 19.84 22.46 -9.70
N TYR A 28 19.80 21.12 -9.61
CA TYR A 28 19.93 20.36 -8.37
C TYR A 28 21.25 19.58 -8.28
N GLU A 29 22.22 19.87 -9.16
CA GLU A 29 23.50 19.17 -9.21
C GLU A 29 24.24 19.25 -7.86
N ASP A 30 24.74 18.11 -7.38
CA ASP A 30 25.43 17.97 -6.09
C ASP A 30 24.67 18.48 -4.85
N THR A 31 23.36 18.74 -4.98
CA THR A 31 22.52 19.12 -3.83
C THR A 31 21.98 17.89 -3.12
N SER A 32 21.97 17.93 -1.78
CA SER A 32 21.35 16.86 -0.97
C SER A 32 19.83 16.77 -1.21
N GLU A 33 19.17 17.88 -1.51
CA GLU A 33 17.75 17.93 -1.89
C GLU A 33 17.51 17.20 -3.21
N GLY A 34 18.30 17.47 -4.24
CA GLY A 34 18.19 16.83 -5.54
C GLY A 34 18.35 15.31 -5.48
N VAL A 35 19.35 14.84 -4.71
CA VAL A 35 19.62 13.41 -4.53
C VAL A 35 18.49 12.73 -3.73
N LYS A 36 18.05 13.33 -2.61
CA LYS A 36 16.97 12.78 -1.78
C LYS A 36 15.64 12.73 -2.52
N ALA A 37 15.29 13.78 -3.26
CA ALA A 37 14.04 13.83 -4.03
C ALA A 37 14.12 12.96 -5.31
N GLY A 38 15.32 12.74 -5.85
CA GLY A 38 15.56 11.89 -7.01
C GLY A 38 15.48 10.40 -6.74
N GLN A 39 15.82 9.96 -5.53
CA GLN A 39 15.84 8.55 -5.14
C GLN A 39 14.50 7.82 -5.32
N PRO A 40 13.37 8.29 -4.74
CA PRO A 40 12.09 7.60 -4.91
C PRO A 40 11.60 7.61 -6.37
N LEU A 41 11.91 8.69 -7.12
CA LEU A 41 11.60 8.78 -8.54
C LEU A 41 12.40 7.77 -9.36
N TYR A 42 13.68 7.56 -9.02
CA TYR A 42 14.52 6.53 -9.61
C TYR A 42 14.00 5.13 -9.29
N HIS A 43 13.64 4.85 -8.03
CA HIS A 43 13.12 3.53 -7.64
C HIS A 43 11.82 3.19 -8.37
N LEU A 44 10.91 4.15 -8.48
CA LEU A 44 9.64 3.96 -9.17
C LEU A 44 9.77 3.76 -10.70
N ARG A 45 10.81 4.32 -11.33
CA ARG A 45 10.89 4.44 -12.80
C ARG A 45 12.07 3.71 -13.44
N CYS A 46 13.18 3.57 -12.74
CA CYS A 46 14.46 3.14 -13.30
C CYS A 46 15.00 1.87 -12.63
N ALA A 47 14.74 1.65 -11.34
CA ALA A 47 15.33 0.54 -10.58
C ALA A 47 14.87 -0.84 -11.08
N ARG A 48 13.65 -0.96 -11.64
CA ARG A 48 13.17 -2.22 -12.25
C ARG A 48 14.14 -2.79 -13.31
N CYS A 49 14.87 -1.94 -14.02
CA CYS A 49 15.84 -2.37 -15.04
C CYS A 49 17.29 -2.21 -14.56
N HIS A 50 17.58 -1.15 -13.81
CA HIS A 50 18.95 -0.82 -13.41
C HIS A 50 19.32 -1.28 -12.00
N GLY A 51 18.41 -1.90 -11.26
CA GLY A 51 18.57 -2.28 -9.85
C GLY A 51 18.50 -1.09 -8.89
N ASP A 52 18.21 -1.37 -7.61
CA ASP A 52 17.97 -0.37 -6.58
C ASP A 52 19.17 0.53 -6.30
N ASN A 53 20.37 0.00 -6.55
CA ASN A 53 21.66 0.65 -6.38
C ASN A 53 22.34 0.95 -7.72
N GLY A 54 21.61 0.90 -8.84
CA GLY A 54 22.16 1.13 -10.17
C GLY A 54 23.13 0.03 -10.61
N GLU A 55 22.96 -1.19 -10.13
CA GLU A 55 23.80 -2.34 -10.42
C GLU A 55 23.71 -2.92 -11.82
N GLY A 56 22.61 -2.66 -12.53
CA GLY A 56 22.27 -3.32 -13.79
C GLY A 56 21.95 -4.81 -13.60
N SER A 57 21.44 -5.44 -14.65
CA SER A 57 21.18 -6.88 -14.68
C SER A 57 21.37 -7.43 -16.10
N GLY A 58 22.16 -8.49 -16.26
CA GLY A 58 22.38 -9.14 -17.57
C GLY A 58 22.86 -8.14 -18.64
N ASN A 59 21.98 -7.81 -19.59
CA ASN A 59 22.25 -6.89 -20.71
C ASN A 59 22.00 -5.40 -20.37
N ILE A 60 21.47 -5.08 -19.18
CA ILE A 60 21.22 -3.70 -18.77
C ILE A 60 22.47 -3.13 -18.07
N PRO A 61 23.01 -1.99 -18.54
CA PRO A 61 24.27 -1.47 -18.00
C PRO A 61 24.13 -0.99 -16.55
N PRO A 62 25.17 -1.21 -15.72
CA PRO A 62 25.25 -0.61 -14.39
C PRO A 62 25.34 0.92 -14.51
N LEU A 63 24.53 1.64 -13.73
CA LEU A 63 24.58 3.10 -13.61
C LEU A 63 25.57 3.55 -12.52
N ARG A 64 25.81 2.69 -11.52
CA ARG A 64 26.79 2.93 -10.43
C ARG A 64 28.24 2.98 -10.89
N ARG A 65 28.50 2.66 -12.17
CA ARG A 65 29.81 2.73 -12.84
C ARG A 65 29.56 3.27 -14.26
N HIS A 66 30.56 3.85 -14.90
CA HIS A 66 30.51 4.29 -16.33
C HIS A 66 29.71 5.57 -16.68
N LEU A 67 29.30 6.41 -15.72
CA LEU A 67 28.67 7.72 -16.02
C LEU A 67 29.51 8.95 -15.60
N SER A 68 30.77 8.74 -15.22
CA SER A 68 31.67 9.81 -14.76
C SER A 68 31.99 10.83 -15.86
N SER A 69 32.08 10.40 -17.12
CA SER A 69 32.37 11.26 -18.29
C SER A 69 31.12 11.82 -18.99
N VAL A 70 29.91 11.40 -18.59
CA VAL A 70 28.64 11.82 -19.21
C VAL A 70 28.16 13.10 -18.52
N THR A 71 27.74 14.13 -19.25
CA THR A 71 27.23 15.36 -18.60
C THR A 71 25.83 15.15 -18.02
N ALA A 72 25.44 15.96 -17.01
CA ALA A 72 24.08 15.91 -16.46
C ALA A 72 23.00 16.19 -17.53
N GLY A 73 23.29 17.09 -18.47
CA GLY A 73 22.41 17.41 -19.57
C GLY A 73 22.23 16.28 -20.59
N GLU A 74 23.28 15.50 -20.88
CA GLU A 74 23.17 14.28 -21.69
C GLU A 74 22.32 13.21 -21.00
N LEU A 75 22.48 13.00 -19.69
CA LEU A 75 21.63 12.10 -18.92
C LEU A 75 20.17 12.56 -18.91
N PHE A 76 19.93 13.86 -18.72
CA PHE A 76 18.60 14.44 -18.75
C PHE A 76 17.91 14.22 -20.10
N TRP A 77 18.63 14.46 -21.20
CA TRP A 77 18.12 14.21 -22.54
C TRP A 77 17.80 12.73 -22.76
N PHE A 78 18.68 11.83 -22.35
CA PHE A 78 18.49 10.39 -22.55
C PHE A 78 17.33 9.84 -21.73
N ILE A 79 17.22 10.22 -20.45
CA ILE A 79 16.06 9.90 -19.59
C ILE A 79 14.76 10.47 -20.19
N THR A 80 14.82 11.68 -20.73
CA THR A 80 13.66 12.33 -21.35
C THR A 80 13.17 11.60 -22.60
N LYS A 81 14.08 11.16 -23.47
CA LYS A 81 13.74 10.59 -24.77
C LYS A 81 13.58 9.08 -24.76
N GLY A 82 14.23 8.40 -23.81
CA GLY A 82 14.37 6.96 -23.84
C GLY A 82 15.15 6.48 -25.06
N SER A 83 15.10 5.18 -25.32
CA SER A 83 15.67 4.58 -26.51
C SER A 83 14.88 3.32 -26.87
N PRO A 84 14.03 3.37 -27.92
CA PRO A 84 13.32 2.19 -28.40
C PRO A 84 14.28 1.05 -28.82
N LYS A 85 15.47 1.40 -29.31
CA LYS A 85 16.51 0.42 -29.69
C LYS A 85 17.11 -0.32 -28.49
N ASN A 86 17.19 0.34 -27.33
CA ASN A 86 17.76 -0.22 -26.11
C ASN A 86 16.66 -0.51 -25.06
N GLU A 87 15.40 -0.55 -25.49
CA GLU A 87 14.22 -0.80 -24.66
C GLU A 87 14.10 0.11 -23.41
N MET A 88 14.76 1.28 -23.44
CA MET A 88 14.67 2.27 -22.37
C MET A 88 13.41 3.13 -22.57
N PRO A 89 12.47 3.17 -21.61
CA PRO A 89 11.29 4.00 -21.71
C PRO A 89 11.61 5.50 -21.79
N SER A 90 10.73 6.26 -22.43
CA SER A 90 10.76 7.72 -22.42
C SER A 90 10.08 8.26 -21.17
N TRP A 91 10.72 9.19 -20.47
CA TRP A 91 10.15 9.86 -19.30
C TRP A 91 9.74 11.31 -19.57
N ALA A 92 9.50 11.68 -20.83
CA ALA A 92 9.08 13.03 -21.21
C ALA A 92 7.80 13.50 -20.48
N GLY A 93 6.92 12.58 -20.08
CA GLY A 93 5.71 12.86 -19.31
C GLY A 93 5.94 13.29 -17.85
N LEU A 94 7.16 13.11 -17.31
CA LEU A 94 7.50 13.65 -16.00
C LEU A 94 7.79 15.16 -16.08
N PRO A 95 7.40 15.94 -15.06
CA PRO A 95 7.83 17.32 -14.91
C PRO A 95 9.35 17.45 -15.06
N LYS A 96 9.78 18.54 -15.72
CA LYS A 96 11.21 18.81 -15.98
C LYS A 96 12.05 18.76 -14.71
N GLU A 97 11.53 19.32 -13.62
CA GLU A 97 12.15 19.27 -12.30
C GLU A 97 12.40 17.84 -11.81
N GLN A 98 11.39 16.98 -11.87
CA GLN A 98 11.51 15.58 -11.40
C GLN A 98 12.57 14.82 -12.18
N ARG A 99 12.65 15.03 -13.50
CA ARG A 99 13.71 14.44 -14.33
C ARG A 99 15.11 14.91 -13.93
N TRP A 100 15.28 16.19 -13.58
CA TRP A 100 16.56 16.68 -13.07
C TRP A 100 16.94 16.11 -11.71
N LYS A 101 15.94 15.88 -10.84
CA LYS A 101 16.15 15.19 -9.55
C LYS A 101 16.59 13.73 -9.76
N ILE A 102 15.98 13.00 -10.71
CA ILE A 102 16.45 11.65 -11.10
C ILE A 102 17.91 11.68 -11.58
N VAL A 103 18.28 12.64 -12.44
CA VAL A 103 19.68 12.81 -12.90
C VAL A 103 20.64 13.02 -11.74
N SER A 104 20.24 13.82 -10.74
CA SER A 104 21.04 14.09 -9.53
C SER A 104 21.31 12.80 -8.74
N TYR A 105 20.29 11.95 -8.55
CA TYR A 105 20.45 10.67 -7.88
C TYR A 105 21.30 9.67 -8.68
N VAL A 106 21.07 9.54 -9.99
CA VAL A 106 21.86 8.66 -10.87
C VAL A 106 23.34 9.06 -10.88
N LYS A 107 23.63 10.37 -10.88
CA LYS A 107 25.00 10.89 -10.73
C LYS A 107 25.61 10.54 -9.37
N ALA A 108 24.85 10.66 -8.29
CA ALA A 108 25.30 10.28 -6.96
C ALA A 108 25.63 8.78 -6.85
N LEU A 109 24.82 7.91 -7.48
CA LEU A 109 25.09 6.47 -7.58
C LEU A 109 26.41 6.19 -8.29
N SER A 110 26.67 6.87 -9.42
CA SER A 110 27.89 6.65 -10.23
C SER A 110 29.17 7.11 -9.53
N LEU A 111 29.07 8.11 -8.66
CA LEU A 111 30.20 8.66 -7.91
C LEU A 111 30.45 7.91 -6.58
N GLY A 112 29.71 6.83 -6.30
CA GLY A 112 29.81 6.10 -5.03
C GLY A 112 29.42 6.93 -3.80
N ARG A 113 28.81 8.10 -3.99
CA ARG A 113 28.41 9.02 -2.92
C ARG A 113 27.13 8.58 -2.20
N THR A 114 26.47 7.56 -2.73
CA THR A 114 25.37 6.84 -2.07
C THR A 114 25.86 5.73 -1.14
N ALA A 115 27.14 5.36 -1.20
CA ALA A 115 27.75 4.30 -0.41
C ALA A 115 28.78 4.87 0.57
N ARG A 116 28.30 5.49 1.65
CA ARG A 116 29.00 5.39 2.94
C ARG A 116 28.26 4.34 3.76
N GLN A 117 28.94 3.20 3.86
CA GLN A 117 28.53 1.92 4.39
C GLN A 117 27.88 2.00 5.78
N SER A 118 26.73 1.35 5.92
CA SER A 118 26.41 0.55 7.08
C SER A 118 27.14 -0.80 6.95
N THR A 119 28.40 -0.84 7.38
CA THR A 119 28.98 -2.07 7.95
C THR A 119 28.61 -2.10 9.44
N PRO A 120 28.33 -3.29 10.02
CA PRO A 120 27.88 -3.39 11.40
C PRO A 120 29.06 -3.08 12.31
N ASP A 121 29.06 -1.88 12.87
CA ASP A 121 29.86 -1.62 14.05
C ASP A 121 29.16 -2.32 15.21
N ALA A 122 29.83 -3.34 15.75
CA ALA A 122 29.49 -3.95 17.01
C ALA A 122 29.70 -2.91 18.11
N GLY A 123 28.70 -2.08 18.32
CA GLY A 123 28.71 -1.01 19.29
C GLY A 123 27.31 -0.45 19.43
N SER A 124 26.64 -0.83 20.51
CA SER A 124 25.37 -0.28 20.97
C SER A 124 25.48 1.23 21.20
N LYS A 125 25.40 2.04 20.15
CA LYS A 125 25.05 3.45 20.26
C LYS A 125 23.53 3.50 20.29
N GLY A 126 22.99 3.78 21.48
CA GLY A 126 21.56 3.79 21.75
C GLY A 126 20.80 4.60 20.69
N ILE A 127 19.68 4.05 20.24
CA ILE A 127 18.72 4.74 19.37
C ILE A 127 18.33 6.03 20.09
N THR A 128 18.73 7.20 19.56
CA THR A 128 18.33 8.49 20.15
C THR A 128 16.82 8.63 20.01
N LYS A 129 16.13 8.56 21.14
CA LYS A 129 14.66 8.61 21.23
C LYS A 129 14.12 9.93 20.68
N LEU A 130 13.02 9.85 19.94
CA LEU A 130 12.31 11.02 19.41
C LEU A 130 11.79 11.90 20.56
N SER A 131 12.22 13.17 20.57
CA SER A 131 11.95 14.13 21.67
C SER A 131 10.79 15.09 21.42
N LEU A 132 9.98 14.87 20.37
CA LEU A 132 8.81 15.71 20.07
C LEU A 132 7.71 15.57 21.14
N PRO A 133 6.85 16.58 21.35
CA PRO A 133 5.69 16.48 22.23
C PRO A 133 4.82 15.26 21.92
N ARG A 134 4.15 14.73 22.94
CA ARG A 134 3.17 13.64 22.78
C ARG A 134 1.88 14.17 22.16
N ALA A 135 1.22 13.33 21.37
CA ALA A 135 -0.14 13.60 20.91
C ALA A 135 -1.10 13.78 22.10
N LYS A 136 -2.17 14.55 21.89
CA LYS A 136 -3.23 14.75 22.88
C LYS A 136 -4.38 13.80 22.58
N PRO A 137 -4.89 13.04 23.58
CA PRO A 137 -6.07 12.20 23.39
C PRO A 137 -7.26 12.97 22.79
N PRO A 138 -8.10 12.32 21.96
CA PRO A 138 -8.04 10.89 21.61
C PRO A 138 -7.02 10.55 20.52
N PHE A 139 -6.30 11.53 19.98
CA PHE A 139 -5.27 11.32 18.98
C PHE A 139 -3.99 10.78 19.62
N ILE A 140 -3.34 9.86 18.92
CA ILE A 140 -2.11 9.21 19.37
C ILE A 140 -1.02 9.25 18.32
N ASP A 141 0.17 8.84 18.73
CA ASP A 141 1.26 8.47 17.83
C ASP A 141 1.82 7.08 18.19
N PHE A 142 2.73 6.54 17.36
CA PHE A 142 3.32 5.19 17.44
C PHE A 142 3.86 4.82 18.83
N ARG A 143 4.13 5.84 19.61
CA ARG A 143 4.83 5.85 20.87
C ARG A 143 3.84 5.59 22.02
N ASP A 144 2.53 5.69 21.75
CA ASP A 144 1.42 5.45 22.68
C ASP A 144 0.67 4.13 22.38
N GLU A 145 1.01 3.45 21.28
CA GLU A 145 0.45 2.16 20.83
C GLU A 145 0.83 1.02 21.78
N GLU A 146 -0.18 0.24 22.18
CA GLU A 146 -0.02 -0.78 23.20
C GLU A 146 -1.07 -1.89 23.04
N PRO A 147 -0.69 -3.16 22.84
CA PRO A 147 -1.65 -4.23 22.59
C PRO A 147 -2.72 -4.34 23.69
N GLY A 148 -3.98 -4.43 23.27
CA GLY A 148 -5.16 -4.50 24.14
C GLY A 148 -5.74 -3.13 24.53
N LYS A 149 -5.10 -2.02 24.15
CA LYS A 149 -5.59 -0.68 24.48
C LYS A 149 -6.76 -0.28 23.58
N THR A 150 -7.90 0.03 24.20
CA THR A 150 -9.07 0.53 23.48
C THR A 150 -8.93 2.00 23.11
N ARG A 151 -9.35 2.33 21.89
CA ARG A 151 -9.32 3.65 21.27
C ARG A 151 -10.72 4.01 20.78
N ARG A 152 -11.06 5.29 20.83
CA ARG A 152 -12.31 5.81 20.28
C ARG A 152 -12.10 7.26 19.87
N ILE A 153 -12.42 7.55 18.61
CA ILE A 153 -12.52 8.91 18.07
C ILE A 153 -13.97 9.12 17.67
N THR A 154 -14.53 10.27 18.03
CA THR A 154 -15.85 10.69 17.62
C THR A 154 -15.76 11.95 16.77
N VAL A 155 -16.85 12.27 16.08
CA VAL A 155 -16.97 13.50 15.29
C VAL A 155 -16.76 14.75 16.15
N ALA A 156 -17.12 14.71 17.43
CA ALA A 156 -16.93 15.84 18.36
C ALA A 156 -15.45 16.11 18.70
N ASP A 157 -14.58 15.13 18.49
CA ASP A 157 -13.14 15.24 18.76
C ASP A 157 -12.37 15.88 17.60
N LEU A 158 -13.00 16.03 16.43
CA LEU A 158 -12.31 16.45 15.21
C LEU A 158 -11.90 17.92 15.30
N PRO A 159 -10.61 18.24 15.09
CA PRO A 159 -10.18 19.62 15.07
C PRO A 159 -10.69 20.33 13.80
N GLN A 160 -10.69 21.66 13.82
CA GLN A 160 -10.90 22.43 12.60
C GLN A 160 -9.81 22.13 11.56
N PRO A 161 -10.12 22.16 10.25
CA PRO A 161 -9.12 22.07 9.21
C PRO A 161 -7.96 23.04 9.44
N TYR A 162 -6.74 22.58 9.23
CA TYR A 162 -5.50 23.33 9.40
C TYR A 162 -5.19 23.77 10.83
N ALA A 163 -5.79 23.14 11.85
CA ALA A 163 -5.40 23.32 13.25
C ALA A 163 -3.90 23.03 13.49
N THR A 164 -3.31 22.16 12.67
CA THR A 164 -1.85 22.07 12.46
C THR A 164 -1.54 22.12 10.97
N ARG A 165 -0.27 22.37 10.63
CA ARG A 165 0.19 22.26 9.24
C ARG A 165 0.16 20.80 8.81
N SER A 166 -0.14 20.58 7.53
CA SER A 166 0.10 19.29 6.87
C SER A 166 1.58 18.97 6.90
N SER A 167 1.91 17.68 7.06
CA SER A 167 3.29 17.19 7.14
C SER A 167 3.61 16.28 5.97
N ASP A 168 4.83 16.34 5.44
CA ASP A 168 5.36 15.31 4.56
C ASP A 168 6.44 14.55 5.31
N ASN A 169 6.07 13.36 5.81
CA ASN A 169 6.88 12.56 6.71
C ASN A 169 6.80 11.08 6.30
N GLY A 170 7.14 10.75 5.05
CA GLY A 170 7.20 9.36 4.59
C GLY A 170 8.09 8.46 5.47
N PRO A 171 7.75 7.17 5.67
CA PRO A 171 8.52 6.28 6.53
C PRO A 171 9.95 6.08 6.03
N ARG A 172 10.92 6.23 6.93
CA ARG A 172 12.26 5.71 6.71
C ARG A 172 12.28 4.25 7.11
N LEU A 173 12.21 3.37 6.10
CA LEU A 173 12.33 1.94 6.30
C LEU A 173 13.75 1.57 6.73
N VAL A 174 13.85 0.71 7.73
CA VAL A 174 15.10 0.11 8.21
C VAL A 174 14.94 -1.41 8.31
N ALA A 175 16.05 -2.13 8.26
CA ALA A 175 16.03 -3.56 8.55
C ALA A 175 15.52 -3.80 9.98
N ARG A 176 14.73 -4.86 10.17
CA ARG A 176 14.30 -5.30 11.50
C ARG A 176 15.52 -5.53 12.40
N PRO A 177 15.63 -4.85 13.55
CA PRO A 177 16.73 -5.09 14.47
C PRO A 177 16.68 -6.52 15.04
N THR A 178 17.85 -7.09 15.32
CA THR A 178 17.96 -8.44 15.91
C THR A 178 17.19 -8.52 17.22
N GLY A 179 16.35 -9.55 17.36
CA GLY A 179 15.56 -9.80 18.56
C GLY A 179 14.31 -8.92 18.72
N VAL A 180 14.04 -8.00 17.78
CA VAL A 180 12.81 -7.21 17.76
C VAL A 180 11.70 -7.97 17.03
N TRP A 181 10.53 -8.00 17.66
CA TRP A 181 9.32 -8.64 17.19
C TRP A 181 8.12 -7.71 17.36
N PRO A 182 7.06 -7.87 16.55
CA PRO A 182 5.79 -7.25 16.86
C PRO A 182 5.27 -7.75 18.21
N LYS A 183 4.49 -6.92 18.89
CA LYS A 183 3.92 -7.22 20.21
C LYS A 183 2.43 -7.47 20.04
N ALA A 184 1.94 -8.59 20.57
CA ALA A 184 0.52 -8.94 20.62
C ALA A 184 0.01 -8.88 22.07
N PRO A 185 -1.32 -8.96 22.31
CA PRO A 185 -1.84 -8.97 23.66
C PRO A 185 -1.37 -10.19 24.45
N ALA A 186 -1.49 -10.08 25.76
CA ALA A 186 -1.40 -11.18 26.70
C ALA A 186 -1.98 -12.52 26.18
N GLY A 187 -1.19 -13.60 26.21
CA GLY A 187 -1.63 -14.95 25.81
C GLY A 187 -1.53 -15.25 24.32
N PHE A 188 -1.17 -14.24 23.51
CA PHE A 188 -0.84 -14.43 22.10
C PHE A 188 0.66 -14.56 21.89
N LYS A 189 1.03 -15.38 20.92
CA LYS A 189 2.39 -15.57 20.43
C LYS A 189 2.49 -15.08 18.99
N VAL A 190 3.59 -14.38 18.69
CA VAL A 190 3.92 -13.90 17.35
C VAL A 190 5.09 -14.70 16.81
N GLU A 191 4.91 -15.26 15.62
CA GLU A 191 5.90 -16.06 14.91
C GLU A 191 6.09 -15.55 13.49
N LEU A 192 7.24 -15.87 12.89
CA LEU A 192 7.51 -15.55 11.49
C LEU A 192 7.01 -16.71 10.62
N TYR A 193 5.95 -16.47 9.85
CA TYR A 193 5.40 -17.46 8.94
C TYR A 193 6.24 -17.58 7.67
N ALA A 194 6.53 -16.46 7.01
CA ALA A 194 7.34 -16.41 5.79
C ALA A 194 8.13 -15.10 5.72
N ALA A 195 9.26 -15.09 5.02
CA ALA A 195 10.09 -13.92 4.78
C ALA A 195 10.71 -13.99 3.37
N GLY A 196 11.37 -12.89 2.94
CA GLY A 196 11.97 -12.81 1.61
C GLY A 196 10.93 -12.68 0.49
N LEU A 197 9.79 -12.09 0.83
CA LEU A 197 8.72 -11.77 -0.11
C LEU A 197 9.05 -10.46 -0.83
N ASP A 198 8.26 -10.11 -1.83
CA ASP A 198 8.44 -8.88 -2.58
C ASP A 198 7.11 -8.14 -2.64
N ASN A 199 7.01 -7.07 -1.84
CA ASN A 199 5.81 -6.28 -1.63
C ASN A 199 4.54 -7.13 -1.34
N PRO A 200 4.55 -7.93 -0.24
CA PRO A 200 3.39 -8.71 0.17
C PRO A 200 2.24 -7.80 0.63
N ARG A 201 1.12 -7.81 -0.09
CA ARG A 201 -0.04 -6.95 0.18
C ARG A 201 -1.21 -7.76 0.73
N LEU A 202 -2.25 -8.00 -0.05
CA LEU A 202 -3.42 -8.76 0.39
C LEU A 202 -3.09 -10.25 0.52
N ILE A 203 -3.58 -10.88 1.59
CA ILE A 203 -3.56 -12.33 1.78
C ILE A 203 -4.99 -12.84 1.93
N ARG A 204 -5.30 -14.00 1.34
CA ARG A 204 -6.64 -14.61 1.37
C ARG A 204 -6.53 -16.11 1.59
N ARG A 205 -7.30 -16.63 2.56
CA ARG A 205 -7.49 -18.08 2.75
C ARG A 205 -8.45 -18.63 1.69
N ALA A 206 -8.01 -19.65 0.97
CA ALA A 206 -8.84 -20.46 0.07
C ALA A 206 -9.73 -21.43 0.88
N PRO A 207 -10.83 -21.95 0.31
CA PRO A 207 -11.72 -22.87 1.03
C PRO A 207 -11.05 -24.17 1.51
N ASN A 208 -10.01 -24.64 0.82
CA ASN A 208 -9.19 -25.77 1.23
C ASN A 208 -8.13 -25.44 2.29
N GLY A 209 -7.99 -24.17 2.68
CA GLY A 209 -7.05 -23.70 3.68
C GLY A 209 -5.72 -23.15 3.16
N ASP A 210 -5.45 -23.23 1.87
CA ASP A 210 -4.26 -22.60 1.29
C ASP A 210 -4.33 -21.07 1.42
N LEU A 211 -3.18 -20.42 1.42
CA LEU A 211 -3.08 -18.97 1.56
C LEU A 211 -2.53 -18.36 0.28
N PHE A 212 -3.34 -17.50 -0.35
CA PHE A 212 -2.97 -16.79 -1.56
C PHE A 212 -2.57 -15.36 -1.21
N LEU A 213 -1.38 -14.97 -1.62
CA LEU A 213 -0.75 -13.68 -1.36
C LEU A 213 -0.61 -12.91 -2.67
N ALA A 214 -1.10 -11.67 -2.71
CA ALA A 214 -0.75 -10.72 -3.74
C ALA A 214 0.61 -10.09 -3.44
N GLU A 215 1.56 -10.29 -4.33
CA GLU A 215 2.84 -9.56 -4.37
C GLU A 215 2.70 -8.51 -5.49
N THR A 216 2.32 -7.28 -5.11
CA THR A 216 1.78 -6.26 -6.03
C THR A 216 2.86 -5.74 -6.97
N ASP A 217 4.01 -5.30 -6.45
CA ASP A 217 5.11 -4.75 -7.26
C ASP A 217 5.64 -5.73 -8.33
N PRO A 218 5.96 -7.01 -8.00
CA PRO A 218 6.39 -7.98 -9.01
C PRO A 218 5.24 -8.54 -9.86
N GLY A 219 3.99 -8.14 -9.63
CA GLY A 219 2.87 -8.51 -10.48
C GLY A 219 2.49 -9.99 -10.40
N ARG A 220 2.45 -10.59 -9.20
CA ARG A 220 2.22 -12.04 -9.05
C ARG A 220 1.34 -12.40 -7.86
N ILE A 221 0.70 -13.56 -7.96
CA ILE A 221 0.02 -14.24 -6.85
C ILE A 221 0.86 -15.43 -6.43
N ARG A 222 1.21 -15.50 -5.15
CA ARG A 222 1.89 -16.63 -4.52
C ARG A 222 0.90 -17.43 -3.69
N VAL A 223 1.09 -18.73 -3.59
CA VAL A 223 0.29 -19.64 -2.77
C VAL A 223 1.18 -20.38 -1.78
N PHE A 224 0.69 -20.51 -0.55
CA PHE A 224 1.29 -21.31 0.51
C PHE A 224 0.36 -22.45 0.92
N ARG A 225 0.95 -23.62 1.17
CA ARG A 225 0.22 -24.82 1.61
C ARG A 225 0.92 -25.49 2.78
N GLY A 226 0.11 -26.02 3.68
CA GLY A 226 0.56 -26.80 4.83
C GLY A 226 1.25 -25.96 5.89
N LEU A 227 1.47 -26.57 7.04
CA LEU A 227 2.22 -26.00 8.15
C LEU A 227 3.21 -27.03 8.67
N THR A 228 4.49 -26.66 8.72
CA THR A 228 5.50 -27.41 9.46
C THR A 228 5.23 -27.34 10.96
N SER A 229 5.91 -28.19 11.74
CA SER A 229 5.78 -28.18 13.20
C SER A 229 6.23 -26.86 13.86
N ASP A 230 7.08 -26.08 13.20
CA ASP A 230 7.50 -24.73 13.63
C ASP A 230 6.65 -23.60 13.02
N GLY A 231 5.48 -23.91 12.46
CA GLY A 231 4.48 -22.92 12.04
C GLY A 231 4.79 -22.20 10.72
N LYS A 232 5.66 -22.76 9.87
CA LYS A 232 6.03 -22.23 8.55
C LYS A 232 5.30 -22.96 7.42
N PRO A 233 5.17 -22.37 6.22
CA PRO A 233 4.58 -23.07 5.08
C PRO A 233 5.43 -24.27 4.66
N GLU A 234 4.79 -25.43 4.44
CA GLU A 234 5.48 -26.61 3.89
C GLU A 234 5.80 -26.42 2.41
N GLN A 235 4.93 -25.70 1.68
CA GLN A 235 5.09 -25.43 0.26
C GLN A 235 4.81 -23.96 -0.05
N SER A 236 5.57 -23.40 -1.00
CA SER A 236 5.33 -22.07 -1.57
C SER A 236 5.54 -22.12 -3.08
N GLN A 237 4.58 -21.61 -3.85
CA GLN A 237 4.67 -21.54 -5.31
C GLN A 237 4.11 -20.22 -5.84
N ILE A 238 4.57 -19.79 -7.01
CA ILE A 238 3.89 -18.73 -7.76
C ILE A 238 2.69 -19.34 -8.47
N PHE A 239 1.49 -18.95 -8.07
CA PHE A 239 0.25 -19.39 -8.71
C PHE A 239 0.12 -18.77 -10.10
N ALA A 240 0.30 -17.45 -10.20
CA ALA A 240 0.24 -16.69 -11.45
C ALA A 240 1.19 -15.48 -11.40
N SER A 241 1.67 -15.02 -12.56
CA SER A 241 2.57 -13.87 -12.70
C SER A 241 2.25 -13.05 -13.95
N GLY A 242 2.84 -11.86 -14.09
CA GLY A 242 2.57 -10.96 -15.21
C GLY A 242 1.24 -10.22 -15.09
N LEU A 243 0.76 -10.07 -13.85
CA LEU A 243 -0.43 -9.31 -13.50
C LEU A 243 -0.08 -7.84 -13.31
N PHE A 244 -1.05 -6.96 -13.54
CA PHE A 244 -0.85 -5.52 -13.48
C PHE A 244 -1.20 -4.99 -12.08
N HIS A 245 -0.19 -4.87 -11.21
CA HIS A 245 -0.33 -4.46 -9.80
C HIS A 245 -1.49 -5.18 -9.08
N PRO A 246 -1.47 -6.53 -8.98
CA PRO A 246 -2.54 -7.28 -8.37
C PRO A 246 -2.67 -6.95 -6.89
N TYR A 247 -3.91 -6.87 -6.40
CA TYR A 247 -4.19 -6.68 -4.98
C TYR A 247 -5.30 -7.62 -4.52
N GLY A 248 -6.53 -7.41 -4.96
CA GLY A 248 -7.68 -8.17 -4.47
C GLY A 248 -7.66 -9.63 -4.91
N ILE A 249 -8.12 -10.54 -4.05
CA ILE A 249 -8.24 -11.98 -4.31
C ILE A 249 -9.58 -12.47 -3.76
N ALA A 250 -10.37 -13.15 -4.60
CA ALA A 250 -11.62 -13.79 -4.20
C ALA A 250 -11.85 -15.12 -4.94
N PHE A 251 -12.47 -16.08 -4.26
CA PHE A 251 -12.82 -17.39 -4.82
C PHE A 251 -14.30 -17.44 -5.21
N TYR A 252 -14.62 -18.04 -6.36
CA TYR A 252 -15.96 -18.06 -6.91
C TYR A 252 -16.33 -19.43 -7.52
N PRO A 253 -17.57 -19.94 -7.35
CA PRO A 253 -18.60 -19.41 -6.46
C PRO A 253 -18.16 -19.44 -4.99
N PRO A 254 -18.69 -18.55 -4.13
CA PRO A 254 -18.46 -18.63 -2.69
C PRO A 254 -18.87 -20.00 -2.15
N GLY A 255 -18.11 -20.51 -1.18
CA GLY A 255 -18.36 -21.81 -0.57
C GLY A 255 -17.18 -22.77 -0.72
N PRO A 256 -17.40 -24.06 -0.45
CA PRO A 256 -16.31 -25.02 -0.30
C PRO A 256 -15.65 -25.41 -1.63
N ASN A 257 -16.31 -25.24 -2.78
CA ASN A 257 -15.84 -25.75 -4.07
C ASN A 257 -15.84 -24.64 -5.14
N PRO A 258 -14.93 -23.67 -5.05
CA PRO A 258 -14.81 -22.64 -6.06
C PRO A 258 -14.31 -23.25 -7.39
N GLN A 259 -14.72 -22.62 -8.48
CA GLN A 259 -14.33 -22.92 -9.85
C GLN A 259 -13.37 -21.87 -10.43
N TRP A 260 -13.25 -20.73 -9.76
CA TRP A 260 -12.51 -19.58 -10.22
C TRP A 260 -11.78 -18.87 -9.07
N LEU A 261 -10.57 -18.37 -9.37
CA LEU A 261 -9.86 -17.38 -8.57
C LEU A 261 -9.91 -16.05 -9.32
N TYR A 262 -10.57 -15.05 -8.74
CA TYR A 262 -10.62 -13.68 -9.25
C TYR A 262 -9.50 -12.86 -8.62
N VAL A 263 -8.88 -12.01 -9.45
CA VAL A 263 -7.83 -11.08 -9.04
C VAL A 263 -8.20 -9.66 -9.48
N GLY A 264 -8.17 -8.73 -8.53
CA GLY A 264 -8.28 -7.29 -8.80
C GLY A 264 -6.91 -6.71 -9.15
N ASN A 265 -6.65 -6.51 -10.44
CA ASN A 265 -5.52 -5.74 -10.95
C ASN A 265 -5.90 -4.25 -10.97
N GLU A 266 -4.92 -3.34 -10.93
CA GLU A 266 -5.21 -1.90 -10.97
C GLU A 266 -6.12 -1.51 -12.15
N ASN A 267 -5.87 -2.11 -13.32
CA ASN A 267 -6.55 -1.79 -14.57
C ASN A 267 -7.78 -2.66 -14.88
N ALA A 268 -8.02 -3.74 -14.15
CA ALA A 268 -9.08 -4.69 -14.47
C ALA A 268 -9.35 -5.69 -13.34
N VAL A 269 -10.53 -6.32 -13.33
CA VAL A 269 -10.68 -7.64 -12.71
C VAL A 269 -10.38 -8.71 -13.75
N VAL A 270 -9.58 -9.70 -13.36
CA VAL A 270 -9.33 -10.91 -14.15
C VAL A 270 -9.68 -12.15 -13.33
N ARG A 271 -9.83 -13.30 -13.99
CA ARG A 271 -10.03 -14.58 -13.30
C ARG A 271 -9.21 -15.72 -13.92
N PHE A 272 -9.00 -16.75 -13.11
CA PHE A 272 -8.36 -17.99 -13.50
C PHE A 272 -9.29 -19.15 -13.17
N ALA A 273 -9.39 -20.13 -14.07
CA ALA A 273 -9.98 -21.42 -13.71
C ALA A 273 -9.21 -21.99 -12.51
N TYR A 274 -9.93 -22.41 -11.48
CA TYR A 274 -9.38 -22.84 -10.20
C TYR A 274 -10.17 -24.02 -9.66
N LYS A 275 -9.45 -24.98 -9.09
CA LYS A 275 -10.01 -26.01 -8.22
C LYS A 275 -9.22 -26.01 -6.91
N ASN A 276 -9.89 -26.38 -5.82
CA ASN A 276 -9.21 -26.60 -4.55
C ASN A 276 -7.99 -27.50 -4.75
N GLY A 277 -6.85 -27.05 -4.23
CA GLY A 277 -5.60 -27.77 -4.39
C GLY A 277 -4.70 -27.27 -5.53
N ASP A 278 -5.19 -26.41 -6.42
CA ASP A 278 -4.36 -25.84 -7.48
C ASP A 278 -3.32 -24.88 -6.90
N MET A 279 -2.03 -25.20 -7.06
CA MET A 279 -0.93 -24.31 -6.66
C MET A 279 -0.34 -23.51 -7.83
N LYS A 280 -0.86 -23.73 -9.05
CA LYS A 280 -0.45 -23.06 -10.27
C LYS A 280 -1.66 -22.87 -11.18
N ALA A 281 -1.78 -21.69 -11.77
CA ALA A 281 -2.81 -21.42 -12.76
C ALA A 281 -2.66 -22.36 -13.97
N SER A 282 -3.77 -22.93 -14.42
CA SER A 282 -3.82 -23.83 -15.58
C SER A 282 -3.69 -23.11 -16.93
N GLY A 283 -3.84 -21.79 -16.95
CA GLY A 283 -3.81 -20.97 -18.15
C GLY A 283 -3.60 -19.48 -17.89
N LYS A 284 -3.74 -18.67 -18.94
CA LYS A 284 -3.69 -17.20 -18.87
C LYS A 284 -4.94 -16.66 -18.14
N PRO A 285 -4.85 -15.46 -17.53
CA PRO A 285 -6.01 -14.80 -16.95
C PRO A 285 -7.07 -14.48 -18.02
N GLU A 286 -8.34 -14.70 -17.67
CA GLU A 286 -9.49 -14.22 -18.44
C GLU A 286 -9.87 -12.81 -17.95
N PRO A 287 -10.04 -11.82 -18.85
CA PRO A 287 -10.55 -10.51 -18.47
C PRO A 287 -12.03 -10.60 -18.04
N VAL A 288 -12.41 -9.84 -17.01
CA VAL A 288 -13.79 -9.75 -16.50
C VAL A 288 -14.34 -8.34 -16.73
N VAL A 289 -13.64 -7.31 -16.26
CA VAL A 289 -14.04 -5.90 -16.46
C VAL A 289 -12.82 -4.99 -16.41
N ASP A 290 -12.80 -3.95 -17.24
CA ASP A 290 -11.78 -2.89 -17.20
C ASP A 290 -12.10 -1.87 -16.11
N LEU A 291 -11.06 -1.33 -15.47
CA LEU A 291 -11.15 -0.37 -14.38
C LEU A 291 -10.23 0.83 -14.63
N PRO A 292 -10.57 2.02 -14.08
CA PRO A 292 -9.69 3.19 -14.17
C PRO A 292 -8.29 2.95 -13.58
N VAL A 293 -7.25 3.46 -14.25
CA VAL A 293 -5.82 3.34 -13.86
C VAL A 293 -5.27 4.67 -13.35
N GLY A 294 -4.33 4.65 -12.40
CA GLY A 294 -3.73 5.83 -11.79
C GLY A 294 -4.43 6.25 -10.48
N GLY A 295 -3.77 7.13 -9.73
CA GLY A 295 -4.18 7.49 -8.37
C GLY A 295 -4.00 6.31 -7.42
N HIS A 296 -5.05 5.98 -6.66
CA HIS A 296 -5.08 4.77 -5.84
C HIS A 296 -5.19 3.52 -6.72
N SER A 297 -4.22 2.60 -6.61
CA SER A 297 -4.08 1.45 -7.52
C SER A 297 -4.72 0.15 -7.02
N THR A 298 -4.98 0.02 -5.72
CA THR A 298 -5.53 -1.21 -5.13
C THR A 298 -6.98 -1.46 -5.55
N ARG A 299 -7.32 -2.71 -5.91
CA ARG A 299 -8.68 -3.16 -6.22
C ARG A 299 -9.07 -4.34 -5.32
N ALA A 300 -9.64 -4.07 -4.15
CA ALA A 300 -10.25 -5.10 -3.34
C ALA A 300 -11.54 -5.59 -4.03
N LEU A 301 -11.85 -6.88 -3.92
CA LEU A 301 -13.10 -7.46 -4.42
C LEU A 301 -13.65 -8.50 -3.45
N GLN A 302 -14.98 -8.63 -3.45
CA GLN A 302 -15.71 -9.54 -2.58
C GLN A 302 -17.03 -9.94 -3.23
N PHE A 303 -17.37 -11.22 -3.22
CA PHE A 303 -18.68 -11.69 -3.69
C PHE A 303 -19.73 -11.62 -2.58
N THR A 304 -20.99 -11.40 -2.95
CA THR A 304 -22.13 -11.63 -2.05
C THR A 304 -22.19 -13.09 -1.62
N PRO A 305 -22.73 -13.40 -0.43
CA PRO A 305 -22.83 -14.78 0.05
C PRO A 305 -23.55 -15.74 -0.92
N ASP A 306 -24.55 -15.24 -1.66
CA ASP A 306 -25.29 -16.01 -2.65
C ASP A 306 -24.59 -16.11 -4.03
N GLY A 307 -23.42 -15.49 -4.17
CA GLY A 307 -22.62 -15.47 -5.39
C GLY A 307 -23.23 -14.69 -6.56
N LYS A 308 -24.37 -13.99 -6.37
CA LYS A 308 -25.02 -13.30 -7.49
C LYS A 308 -24.33 -12.02 -7.90
N LYS A 309 -23.59 -11.38 -6.98
CA LYS A 309 -22.94 -10.10 -7.21
C LYS A 309 -21.49 -10.11 -6.73
N MET A 310 -20.70 -9.27 -7.35
CA MET A 310 -19.30 -8.98 -7.02
C MET A 310 -19.18 -7.49 -6.73
N PHE A 311 -18.61 -7.15 -5.57
CA PHE A 311 -18.19 -5.81 -5.23
C PHE A 311 -16.73 -5.61 -5.61
N VAL A 312 -16.39 -4.45 -6.17
CA VAL A 312 -15.01 -4.06 -6.52
C VAL A 312 -14.79 -2.62 -6.11
N THR A 313 -13.70 -2.35 -5.37
CA THR A 313 -13.33 -1.00 -4.95
C THR A 313 -12.52 -0.30 -6.03
N VAL A 314 -12.81 0.96 -6.31
CA VAL A 314 -11.93 1.83 -7.12
C VAL A 314 -11.69 3.13 -6.35
N GLY A 315 -10.46 3.32 -5.88
CA GLY A 315 -10.10 4.57 -5.19
C GLY A 315 -10.00 5.77 -6.14
N SER A 316 -9.99 6.97 -5.55
CA SER A 316 -9.88 8.25 -6.28
C SER A 316 -8.61 8.31 -7.14
N GLY A 317 -8.70 9.08 -8.23
CA GLY A 317 -7.58 9.41 -9.11
C GLY A 317 -6.64 10.45 -8.49
N SER A 318 -7.14 11.22 -7.53
CA SER A 318 -6.50 12.37 -6.91
C SER A 318 -6.62 12.34 -5.37
N ASN A 319 -6.02 13.33 -4.70
CA ASN A 319 -6.24 13.52 -3.28
C ASN A 319 -7.67 14.01 -2.98
N VAL A 320 -8.12 15.06 -3.69
CA VAL A 320 -9.37 15.81 -3.44
C VAL A 320 -9.88 16.56 -4.68
N ASP A 321 -9.67 16.07 -5.90
CA ASP A 321 -10.20 16.76 -7.08
C ASP A 321 -11.72 16.64 -7.16
N ASP A 322 -12.35 17.60 -7.83
CA ASP A 322 -13.79 17.65 -8.00
C ASP A 322 -14.25 16.78 -9.19
N PRO A 323 -15.03 15.71 -8.99
CA PRO A 323 -15.49 14.83 -10.07
C PRO A 323 -16.41 15.54 -11.06
N ASP A 324 -17.11 16.62 -10.66
CA ASP A 324 -17.97 17.40 -11.56
C ASP A 324 -17.20 18.04 -12.71
N THR A 325 -15.90 18.29 -12.53
CA THR A 325 -15.03 18.96 -13.50
C THR A 325 -13.84 18.10 -13.92
N THR A 326 -13.73 16.89 -13.39
CA THR A 326 -12.59 15.98 -13.59
C THR A 326 -13.09 14.64 -14.14
N PRO A 327 -13.19 14.47 -15.48
CA PRO A 327 -13.73 13.23 -16.06
C PRO A 327 -12.98 11.95 -15.66
N GLY A 328 -11.71 12.08 -15.27
CA GLY A 328 -10.88 10.97 -14.78
C GLY A 328 -11.35 10.38 -13.44
N GLU A 329 -12.21 11.07 -12.70
CA GLU A 329 -12.80 10.60 -11.43
C GLU A 329 -14.09 9.79 -11.61
N LYS A 330 -14.54 9.56 -12.86
CA LYS A 330 -15.70 8.70 -13.11
C LYS A 330 -15.43 7.26 -12.63
N ASN A 331 -16.39 6.69 -11.89
CA ASN A 331 -16.31 5.36 -11.29
C ASN A 331 -15.10 5.21 -10.34
N ARG A 332 -14.80 6.26 -9.58
CA ARG A 332 -13.71 6.32 -8.59
C ARG A 332 -14.22 6.90 -7.29
N ALA A 333 -13.46 6.62 -6.23
CA ALA A 333 -13.93 6.80 -4.85
C ALA A 333 -15.27 6.08 -4.61
N ASP A 334 -15.40 4.91 -5.25
CA ASP A 334 -16.62 4.13 -5.32
C ASP A 334 -16.35 2.67 -4.92
N ILE A 335 -17.40 2.04 -4.38
CA ILE A 335 -17.55 0.60 -4.43
C ILE A 335 -18.53 0.31 -5.57
N LEU A 336 -18.07 -0.44 -6.56
CA LEU A 336 -18.86 -0.86 -7.72
C LEU A 336 -19.48 -2.23 -7.46
N GLU A 337 -20.70 -2.46 -7.92
CA GLU A 337 -21.36 -3.77 -7.95
C GLU A 337 -21.47 -4.25 -9.40
N LEU A 338 -21.12 -5.51 -9.64
CA LEU A 338 -21.19 -6.18 -10.94
C LEU A 338 -21.77 -7.59 -10.79
N ASN A 339 -22.23 -8.18 -11.88
CA ASN A 339 -22.39 -9.63 -11.97
C ASN A 339 -21.01 -10.31 -12.03
N PRO A 340 -20.87 -11.60 -11.65
CA PRO A 340 -19.58 -12.30 -11.66
C PRO A 340 -18.88 -12.36 -13.04
N ASP A 341 -19.60 -12.18 -14.13
CA ASP A 341 -19.07 -12.11 -15.49
C ASP A 341 -18.62 -10.69 -15.91
N GLY A 342 -18.74 -9.70 -15.03
CA GLY A 342 -18.40 -8.30 -15.28
C GLY A 342 -19.54 -7.46 -15.85
N SER A 343 -20.68 -8.06 -16.18
CA SER A 343 -21.84 -7.32 -16.69
C SER A 343 -22.59 -6.59 -15.57
N GLY A 344 -23.47 -5.64 -15.96
CA GLY A 344 -24.37 -4.97 -15.02
C GLY A 344 -23.69 -4.03 -14.02
N MET A 345 -22.51 -3.50 -14.36
CA MET A 345 -21.76 -2.60 -13.49
C MET A 345 -22.58 -1.36 -13.10
N ARG A 346 -22.64 -1.08 -11.81
CA ARG A 346 -23.21 0.14 -11.23
C ARG A 346 -22.40 0.60 -10.01
N VAL A 347 -22.57 1.85 -9.61
CA VAL A 347 -22.08 2.34 -8.32
C VAL A 347 -22.98 1.79 -7.21
N TYR A 348 -22.39 1.05 -6.27
CA TYR A 348 -23.06 0.55 -5.08
C TYR A 348 -23.03 1.58 -3.96
N ALA A 349 -21.88 2.20 -3.72
CA ALA A 349 -21.69 3.29 -2.75
C ALA A 349 -20.60 4.24 -3.25
N SER A 350 -20.71 5.53 -2.92
CA SER A 350 -19.85 6.59 -3.45
C SER A 350 -19.29 7.51 -2.37
N GLY A 351 -18.33 8.36 -2.77
CA GLY A 351 -17.67 9.28 -1.86
C GLY A 351 -16.77 8.59 -0.83
N ILE A 352 -16.28 7.40 -1.17
CA ILE A 352 -15.36 6.61 -0.36
C ILE A 352 -13.96 6.72 -0.99
N ARG A 353 -13.15 7.69 -0.55
CA ARG A 353 -11.88 8.07 -1.22
C ARG A 353 -11.05 6.87 -1.68
N ASN A 354 -10.79 5.93 -0.78
CA ASN A 354 -10.09 4.70 -1.13
C ASN A 354 -10.52 3.53 -0.23
N ALA A 355 -11.58 2.83 -0.61
CA ALA A 355 -11.97 1.54 -0.02
C ALA A 355 -11.03 0.38 -0.41
N GLY A 356 -10.03 0.63 -1.25
CA GLY A 356 -9.07 -0.38 -1.70
C GLY A 356 -8.23 -0.98 -0.58
N GLY A 357 -8.31 -0.42 0.63
CA GLY A 357 -7.83 -1.05 1.85
C GLY A 357 -8.35 -2.48 2.00
N GLY A 358 -9.65 -2.71 1.89
CA GLY A 358 -10.17 -4.07 1.89
C GLY A 358 -11.69 -4.13 2.00
N LEU A 359 -12.24 -5.26 1.58
CA LEU A 359 -13.65 -5.61 1.72
C LEU A 359 -13.80 -6.89 2.54
N GLY A 360 -14.89 -6.98 3.30
CA GLY A 360 -15.31 -8.18 4.00
C GLY A 360 -16.83 -8.26 4.08
N ILE A 361 -17.39 -9.47 4.11
CA ILE A 361 -18.80 -9.67 4.44
C ILE A 361 -18.89 -10.10 5.89
N ASN A 362 -19.71 -9.41 6.67
CA ASN A 362 -20.03 -9.86 8.02
C ASN A 362 -20.78 -11.20 7.92
N PRO A 363 -20.23 -12.30 8.47
CA PRO A 363 -20.83 -13.63 8.32
C PRO A 363 -22.17 -13.79 9.05
N LYS A 364 -22.48 -12.91 10.02
CA LYS A 364 -23.72 -12.94 10.80
C LYS A 364 -24.82 -12.12 10.14
N THR A 365 -24.50 -10.92 9.65
CA THR A 365 -25.51 -9.98 9.11
C THR A 365 -25.60 -10.01 7.58
N GLY A 366 -24.55 -10.49 6.89
CA GLY A 366 -24.44 -10.45 5.43
C GLY A 366 -24.06 -9.07 4.88
N GLU A 367 -23.83 -8.08 5.75
CA GLU A 367 -23.48 -6.72 5.35
C GLU A 367 -22.06 -6.66 4.77
N LEU A 368 -21.87 -5.82 3.75
CA LEU A 368 -20.56 -5.45 3.24
C LEU A 368 -19.89 -4.48 4.20
N TRP A 369 -18.60 -4.69 4.47
CA TRP A 369 -17.76 -3.80 5.26
C TRP A 369 -16.53 -3.41 4.45
N CYS A 370 -15.99 -2.23 4.72
CA CYS A 370 -14.77 -1.74 4.08
C CYS A 370 -13.83 -1.03 5.05
N SER A 371 -12.57 -0.94 4.65
CA SER A 371 -11.54 -0.11 5.27
C SER A 371 -11.08 0.97 4.31
N VAL A 372 -10.97 2.21 4.79
CA VAL A 372 -10.84 3.39 3.93
C VAL A 372 -9.65 4.25 4.33
N ASN A 373 -8.88 4.68 3.32
CA ASN A 373 -7.84 5.70 3.47
C ASN A 373 -8.40 7.06 3.07
N GLU A 374 -8.38 7.99 4.01
CA GLU A 374 -8.96 9.31 3.86
C GLU A 374 -7.99 10.36 3.30
N ARG A 375 -8.53 11.55 3.00
CA ARG A 375 -7.82 12.64 2.33
C ARG A 375 -6.68 13.22 3.16
N ASP A 376 -5.63 13.59 2.45
CA ASP A 376 -4.45 14.21 3.01
C ASP A 376 -4.58 15.75 3.02
N GLY A 377 -3.77 16.40 3.85
CA GLY A 377 -3.50 17.83 3.73
C GLY A 377 -4.29 18.76 4.63
N LEU A 378 -5.13 18.26 5.54
CA LEU A 378 -5.90 19.11 6.47
C LEU A 378 -5.28 19.24 7.88
N GLY A 379 -4.12 18.62 8.11
CA GLY A 379 -3.38 18.69 9.37
C GLY A 379 -3.15 17.30 9.96
N ASP A 380 -2.40 17.24 11.07
CA ASP A 380 -1.96 15.95 11.64
C ASP A 380 -3.11 15.09 12.16
N ASN A 381 -4.19 15.72 12.62
CA ASN A 381 -5.32 15.04 13.27
C ASN A 381 -6.62 15.15 12.44
N LEU A 382 -6.49 15.35 11.12
CA LEU A 382 -7.61 15.39 10.19
C LEU A 382 -7.17 14.96 8.78
N VAL A 383 -7.88 14.11 8.05
CA VAL A 383 -9.18 13.47 8.35
C VAL A 383 -8.96 12.02 8.86
N PRO A 384 -9.75 11.51 9.83
CA PRO A 384 -9.68 10.10 10.24
C PRO A 384 -9.83 9.14 9.07
N ASP A 385 -9.02 8.09 9.05
CA ASP A 385 -9.38 6.87 8.31
C ASP A 385 -10.53 6.17 9.02
N TYR A 386 -11.14 5.16 8.40
CA TYR A 386 -12.26 4.44 9.03
C TYR A 386 -12.47 3.02 8.54
N ILE A 387 -13.21 2.26 9.36
CA ILE A 387 -13.82 0.98 9.02
C ILE A 387 -15.33 1.11 9.24
N THR A 388 -16.14 0.65 8.28
CA THR A 388 -17.60 0.86 8.30
C THR A 388 -18.35 -0.19 7.50
N HIS A 389 -19.61 -0.48 7.86
CA HIS A 389 -20.51 -1.18 6.96
C HIS A 389 -20.90 -0.26 5.81
N VAL A 390 -21.11 -0.85 4.64
CA VAL A 390 -21.39 -0.14 3.40
C VAL A 390 -22.87 -0.28 3.08
N GLN A 391 -23.57 0.85 3.09
CA GLN A 391 -24.96 0.98 2.68
C GLN A 391 -25.08 1.14 1.16
N GLU A 392 -26.01 0.40 0.55
CA GLU A 392 -26.37 0.60 -0.85
C GLU A 392 -26.89 2.02 -1.10
N GLY A 393 -26.37 2.68 -2.13
CA GLY A 393 -26.65 4.08 -2.44
C GLY A 393 -26.05 5.08 -1.46
N GLY A 394 -25.27 4.62 -0.46
CA GLY A 394 -24.66 5.46 0.56
C GLY A 394 -23.59 6.40 0.00
N PHE A 395 -23.53 7.62 0.54
CA PHE A 395 -22.53 8.63 0.22
C PHE A 395 -21.65 8.91 1.45
N TYR A 396 -20.34 8.72 1.34
CA TYR A 396 -19.40 8.83 2.48
C TYR A 396 -18.57 10.12 2.45
N GLY A 397 -19.00 11.08 1.62
CA GLY A 397 -18.58 12.47 1.70
C GLY A 397 -17.53 12.91 0.69
N TRP A 398 -16.57 12.07 0.31
CA TRP A 398 -15.49 12.51 -0.59
C TRP A 398 -16.05 13.02 -1.95
N PRO A 399 -15.53 14.11 -2.52
CA PRO A 399 -14.47 14.98 -1.98
C PRO A 399 -15.02 16.18 -1.16
N TRP A 400 -16.32 16.44 -1.20
CA TRP A 400 -16.91 17.71 -0.73
C TRP A 400 -17.17 17.76 0.78
N TRP A 401 -17.40 16.60 1.40
CA TRP A 401 -17.74 16.43 2.81
C TRP A 401 -16.88 15.35 3.46
N TYR A 402 -16.75 15.35 4.79
CA TYR A 402 -16.14 14.26 5.54
C TYR A 402 -16.85 14.08 6.87
N MET A 403 -16.89 12.83 7.36
CA MET A 403 -17.42 12.50 8.70
C MET A 403 -18.78 13.18 8.97
N GLY A 404 -19.74 12.96 8.08
CA GLY A 404 -21.02 13.65 8.08
C GLY A 404 -20.96 15.07 7.49
N ALA A 405 -21.56 16.03 8.19
CA ALA A 405 -21.80 17.38 7.70
C ALA A 405 -20.58 18.33 7.76
N HIS A 406 -19.34 17.82 7.78
CA HIS A 406 -18.14 18.67 7.74
C HIS A 406 -17.74 18.94 6.30
N GLN A 407 -17.85 20.20 5.85
CA GLN A 407 -17.45 20.56 4.50
C GLN A 407 -15.93 20.58 4.38
N ASP A 408 -15.39 20.00 3.31
CA ASP A 408 -13.98 20.19 2.97
C ASP A 408 -13.76 21.65 2.55
N PRO A 409 -12.86 22.40 3.21
CA PRO A 409 -12.66 23.82 2.93
C PRO A 409 -12.17 24.08 1.49
N ARG A 410 -11.59 23.08 0.82
CA ARG A 410 -11.12 23.17 -0.58
C ARG A 410 -12.28 23.16 -1.58
N HIS A 411 -13.48 22.78 -1.14
CA HIS A 411 -14.72 22.70 -1.94
C HIS A 411 -15.85 23.56 -1.38
N ARG A 412 -15.50 24.67 -0.74
CA ARG A 412 -16.46 25.55 -0.07
C ARG A 412 -17.65 25.92 -0.97
N GLY A 413 -18.86 25.69 -0.46
CA GLY A 413 -20.11 26.02 -1.13
C GLY A 413 -20.57 25.02 -2.20
N LYS A 414 -19.78 23.98 -2.51
CA LYS A 414 -20.19 22.92 -3.44
C LYS A 414 -21.03 21.86 -2.74
N HIS A 415 -21.99 21.32 -3.49
CA HIS A 415 -22.94 20.29 -3.06
C HIS A 415 -23.55 20.48 -1.65
N PRO A 416 -24.15 21.66 -1.35
CA PRO A 416 -24.86 21.86 -0.08
C PRO A 416 -25.99 20.84 0.13
N GLU A 417 -26.60 20.32 -0.94
CA GLU A 417 -27.64 19.30 -0.92
C GLU A 417 -27.17 17.91 -0.47
N LEU A 418 -25.85 17.67 -0.40
CA LEU A 418 -25.27 16.42 0.08
C LEU A 418 -24.89 16.45 1.57
N LYS A 419 -24.96 17.61 2.23
CA LYS A 419 -24.56 17.80 3.63
C LYS A 419 -25.18 16.76 4.57
N ASP A 420 -26.50 16.59 4.48
CA ASP A 420 -27.25 15.70 5.37
C ASP A 420 -27.33 14.27 4.84
N LYS A 421 -26.68 13.98 3.70
CA LYS A 421 -26.57 12.63 3.11
C LYS A 421 -25.21 11.98 3.36
N ALA A 422 -24.19 12.77 3.69
CA ALA A 422 -22.87 12.27 4.02
C ALA A 422 -22.95 11.41 5.29
N ILE A 423 -22.60 10.14 5.16
CA ILE A 423 -22.65 9.17 6.24
C ILE A 423 -21.43 9.36 7.15
N VAL A 424 -21.66 9.27 8.47
CA VAL A 424 -20.58 9.13 9.45
C VAL A 424 -20.21 7.64 9.52
N PRO A 425 -18.95 7.27 9.27
CA PRO A 425 -18.51 5.87 9.38
C PRO A 425 -18.65 5.30 10.79
N ASP A 426 -18.81 3.99 10.91
CA ASP A 426 -19.04 3.32 12.20
C ASP A 426 -17.86 3.44 13.16
N VAL A 427 -16.62 3.32 12.66
CA VAL A 427 -15.40 3.37 13.47
C VAL A 427 -14.39 4.31 12.85
N LEU A 428 -14.11 5.40 13.56
CA LEU A 428 -13.08 6.36 13.18
C LEU A 428 -11.72 5.92 13.74
N LEU A 429 -10.72 5.85 12.87
CA LEU A 429 -9.35 5.47 13.18
C LEU A 429 -8.46 6.71 13.30
N GLN A 430 -7.20 6.51 13.70
CA GLN A 430 -6.24 7.61 13.67
C GLN A 430 -6.14 8.21 12.25
N PRO A 431 -6.16 9.55 12.12
CA PRO A 431 -5.88 10.21 10.86
C PRO A 431 -4.54 9.77 10.30
N HIS A 432 -4.53 9.49 8.99
CA HIS A 432 -3.35 9.04 8.23
C HIS A 432 -2.85 7.64 8.60
N SER A 433 -3.59 6.83 9.37
CA SER A 433 -3.18 5.46 9.72
C SER A 433 -2.97 4.52 8.53
N ALA A 434 -3.51 4.89 7.36
CA ALA A 434 -3.55 4.12 6.13
C ALA A 434 -4.11 2.71 6.36
N SER A 435 -5.36 2.62 6.82
CA SER A 435 -5.99 1.32 7.12
C SER A 435 -6.21 0.48 5.84
N LEU A 436 -5.51 -0.65 5.77
CA LEU A 436 -5.53 -1.64 4.72
C LEU A 436 -5.91 -3.02 5.28
N GLY A 437 -6.42 -3.89 4.43
CA GLY A 437 -6.87 -5.25 4.71
C GLY A 437 -7.91 -5.34 5.82
N ILE A 438 -9.02 -6.05 5.59
CA ILE A 438 -9.89 -6.44 6.71
C ILE A 438 -10.27 -7.91 6.61
N THR A 439 -10.46 -8.53 7.77
CA THR A 439 -11.00 -9.88 7.87
C THR A 439 -11.87 -10.01 9.11
N PHE A 440 -12.98 -10.73 9.00
CA PHE A 440 -13.77 -11.13 10.16
C PHE A 440 -13.13 -12.37 10.77
N TYR A 441 -12.97 -12.38 12.09
CA TYR A 441 -12.40 -13.53 12.78
C TYR A 441 -13.41 -14.68 12.83
N ASP A 442 -13.14 -15.72 12.06
CA ASP A 442 -13.96 -16.94 11.96
C ASP A 442 -13.30 -18.17 12.60
N GLY A 443 -12.13 -17.98 13.21
CA GLY A 443 -11.38 -19.02 13.90
C GLY A 443 -11.94 -19.35 15.28
N LYS A 444 -11.45 -20.44 15.87
CA LYS A 444 -11.79 -20.87 17.24
C LYS A 444 -10.60 -20.90 18.19
N GLN A 445 -9.43 -20.48 17.72
CA GLN A 445 -8.20 -20.53 18.50
C GLN A 445 -8.13 -19.37 19.49
N PHE A 446 -8.57 -18.17 19.09
CA PHE A 446 -8.59 -17.00 19.94
C PHE A 446 -9.76 -17.09 20.94
N PRO A 447 -9.72 -16.33 22.05
CA PRO A 447 -10.83 -16.27 23.01
C PRO A 447 -12.18 -15.98 22.33
N ALA A 448 -13.27 -16.52 22.88
CA ALA A 448 -14.60 -16.48 22.26
C ALA A 448 -15.11 -15.04 21.98
N GLU A 449 -14.66 -14.07 22.76
CA GLU A 449 -14.96 -12.65 22.55
C GLU A 449 -14.43 -12.09 21.21
N TYR A 450 -13.42 -12.71 20.59
CA TYR A 450 -12.88 -12.29 19.29
C TYR A 450 -13.72 -12.81 18.12
N GLN A 451 -14.59 -13.81 18.32
CA GLN A 451 -15.34 -14.43 17.23
C GLN A 451 -16.34 -13.45 16.63
N GLY A 452 -16.23 -13.24 15.31
CA GLY A 452 -17.03 -12.29 14.56
C GLY A 452 -16.50 -10.85 14.59
N ASP A 453 -15.43 -10.55 15.33
CA ASP A 453 -14.80 -9.23 15.30
C ASP A 453 -14.00 -9.01 14.02
N ILE A 454 -13.72 -7.75 13.70
CA ILE A 454 -12.94 -7.39 12.52
C ILE A 454 -11.49 -7.15 12.94
N PHE A 455 -10.54 -7.70 12.19
CA PHE A 455 -9.15 -7.26 12.22
C PHE A 455 -8.86 -6.40 11.00
N GLY A 456 -8.04 -5.35 11.18
CA GLY A 456 -7.55 -4.51 10.09
C GLY A 456 -6.09 -4.09 10.29
N ALA A 457 -5.38 -3.80 9.20
CA ALA A 457 -3.96 -3.42 9.24
C ALA A 457 -3.78 -1.92 8.97
N ALA A 458 -3.41 -1.15 9.98
CA ALA A 458 -2.99 0.24 9.80
C ALA A 458 -1.57 0.30 9.24
N HIS A 459 -1.43 0.59 7.94
CA HIS A 459 -0.16 0.54 7.20
C HIS A 459 0.85 1.64 7.56
N GLY A 460 0.34 2.71 8.18
CA GLY A 460 1.13 3.76 8.80
C GLY A 460 1.26 5.04 7.99
N SER A 461 1.30 6.15 8.72
CA SER A 461 1.19 7.51 8.18
C SER A 461 2.43 8.03 7.46
N TRP A 462 2.20 8.72 6.34
CA TRP A 462 3.16 9.64 5.75
C TRP A 462 2.77 11.12 5.98
N ASN A 463 1.48 11.45 6.02
CA ASN A 463 0.98 12.84 6.12
C ASN A 463 0.80 13.35 7.58
N LYS A 464 1.68 12.93 8.50
CA LYS A 464 1.60 13.26 9.94
C LYS A 464 2.97 13.58 10.54
N SER A 465 3.05 14.64 11.34
CA SER A 465 4.33 15.12 11.91
C SER A 465 5.02 14.09 12.81
N VAL A 466 4.24 13.39 13.63
CA VAL A 466 4.66 12.21 14.39
C VAL A 466 3.80 11.04 13.94
N ARG A 467 4.45 9.93 13.59
CA ARG A 467 3.83 8.77 12.97
C ARG A 467 2.72 8.16 13.81
N ALA A 468 1.66 7.67 13.17
CA ALA A 468 0.62 6.85 13.79
C ALA A 468 0.22 5.71 12.82
N GLY A 469 -0.40 4.66 13.36
CA GLY A 469 -0.64 3.42 12.63
C GLY A 469 0.60 2.54 12.71
N TYR A 470 0.92 1.78 11.65
CA TYR A 470 1.96 0.74 11.74
C TYR A 470 1.59 -0.33 12.78
N GLU A 471 0.34 -0.79 12.73
CA GLU A 471 -0.21 -1.78 13.66
C GLU A 471 -1.30 -2.63 12.99
N VAL A 472 -1.68 -3.72 13.64
CA VAL A 472 -2.97 -4.38 13.39
C VAL A 472 -3.90 -3.98 14.50
N ILE A 473 -5.13 -3.61 14.15
CA ILE A 473 -6.21 -3.26 15.06
C ILE A 473 -7.29 -4.33 15.04
N ARG A 474 -8.05 -4.42 16.14
CA ARG A 474 -9.30 -5.16 16.26
C ARG A 474 -10.45 -4.18 16.42
N VAL A 475 -11.53 -4.34 15.68
CA VAL A 475 -12.81 -3.66 15.91
C VAL A 475 -13.75 -4.66 16.58
N PRO A 476 -14.07 -4.49 17.88
CA PRO A 476 -15.05 -5.32 18.56
C PRO A 476 -16.46 -5.06 18.02
N LEU A 477 -17.16 -6.14 17.65
CA LEU A 477 -18.59 -6.10 17.33
C LEU A 477 -19.46 -6.57 18.49
N HIS A 478 -18.82 -6.91 19.63
CA HIS A 478 -19.46 -7.29 20.88
C HIS A 478 -20.47 -8.42 20.74
N GLN A 479 -20.23 -9.31 19.77
CA GLN A 479 -21.16 -10.38 19.37
C GLN A 479 -22.56 -9.90 18.93
N THR A 480 -22.78 -8.59 18.84
CA THR A 480 -24.04 -7.99 18.38
C THR A 480 -24.12 -8.04 16.86
N GLY A 481 -22.99 -7.86 16.17
CA GLY A 481 -22.90 -7.70 14.72
C GLY A 481 -22.69 -6.24 14.29
N HIS A 482 -22.73 -5.30 15.24
CA HIS A 482 -22.54 -3.86 15.00
C HIS A 482 -21.34 -3.32 15.79
N ALA A 483 -20.61 -2.38 15.19
CA ALA A 483 -19.50 -1.72 15.86
C ALA A 483 -20.01 -0.64 16.84
N SER A 484 -19.24 -0.40 17.91
CA SER A 484 -19.55 0.59 18.95
C SER A 484 -18.79 1.92 18.78
N GLY A 485 -18.03 2.06 17.68
CA GLY A 485 -17.14 3.17 17.41
C GLY A 485 -15.75 3.07 18.03
N GLU A 486 -15.45 1.96 18.70
CA GLU A 486 -14.14 1.69 19.28
C GLU A 486 -13.32 0.69 18.44
N TYR A 487 -12.01 0.75 18.60
CA TYR A 487 -11.07 -0.26 18.13
C TYR A 487 -9.99 -0.49 19.20
N GLN A 488 -9.26 -1.59 19.09
CA GLN A 488 -8.19 -1.98 20.00
C GLN A 488 -6.90 -2.17 19.22
N ASP A 489 -5.80 -1.62 19.73
CA ASP A 489 -4.45 -1.95 19.27
C ASP A 489 -4.26 -3.48 19.47
N PHE A 490 -3.91 -4.24 18.43
CA PHE A 490 -3.74 -5.69 18.53
C PHE A 490 -2.29 -6.10 18.33
N LEU A 491 -1.69 -5.79 17.18
CA LEU A 491 -0.29 -6.11 16.88
C LEU A 491 0.50 -4.82 16.66
N THR A 492 1.40 -4.46 17.57
CA THR A 492 2.11 -3.17 17.53
C THR A 492 3.64 -3.35 17.54
N GLY A 493 4.39 -2.25 17.58
CA GLY A 493 5.85 -2.27 17.79
C GLY A 493 6.68 -2.23 16.50
N PHE A 494 6.08 -1.86 15.38
CA PHE A 494 6.72 -1.77 14.06
C PHE A 494 7.54 -0.49 13.83
N VAL A 495 7.48 0.45 14.79
CA VAL A 495 8.22 1.71 14.79
C VAL A 495 9.20 1.74 15.97
N LEU A 496 10.45 2.09 15.72
CA LEU A 496 11.50 2.23 16.72
C LEU A 496 11.37 3.58 17.46
N ASP A 497 12.01 3.68 18.63
CA ASP A 497 11.96 4.87 19.50
C ASP A 497 12.39 6.18 18.82
N ASN A 498 13.19 6.12 17.75
CA ASN A 498 13.60 7.29 16.96
C ASN A 498 12.63 7.64 15.82
N GLY A 499 11.54 6.88 15.64
CA GLY A 499 10.57 7.05 14.56
C GLY A 499 10.88 6.30 13.26
N ASP A 500 11.95 5.48 13.24
CA ASP A 500 12.25 4.59 12.12
C ASP A 500 11.25 3.44 12.06
N VAL A 501 10.90 3.03 10.85
CA VAL A 501 9.91 2.00 10.62
C VAL A 501 10.63 0.74 10.14
N TRP A 502 10.39 -0.39 10.79
CA TRP A 502 10.98 -1.66 10.36
C TRP A 502 9.94 -2.63 9.79
N GLY A 503 8.65 -2.35 9.94
CA GLY A 503 7.57 -3.09 9.31
C GLY A 503 6.32 -2.22 9.09
N ARG A 504 5.46 -2.66 8.19
CA ARG A 504 4.24 -1.98 7.73
C ARG A 504 3.15 -3.01 7.43
N PRO A 505 2.29 -3.33 8.40
CA PRO A 505 1.18 -4.26 8.21
C PRO A 505 0.27 -3.86 7.04
N ALA A 506 -0.02 -4.77 6.10
CA ALA A 506 -0.77 -4.47 4.88
C ALA A 506 -2.06 -5.29 4.70
N GLY A 507 -2.05 -6.56 5.08
CA GLY A 507 -3.15 -7.49 4.86
C GLY A 507 -3.28 -8.48 6.02
N VAL A 508 -4.51 -8.92 6.27
CA VAL A 508 -4.85 -9.84 7.35
C VAL A 508 -5.73 -10.98 6.86
N ALA A 509 -5.48 -12.20 7.32
CA ALA A 509 -6.35 -13.35 7.07
C ALA A 509 -6.31 -14.34 8.24
N VAL A 510 -7.43 -14.99 8.51
CA VAL A 510 -7.50 -16.11 9.46
C VAL A 510 -7.05 -17.38 8.75
N ALA A 511 -6.01 -18.05 9.25
CA ALA A 511 -5.57 -19.35 8.76
C ALA A 511 -6.51 -20.48 9.21
N SER A 512 -6.39 -21.67 8.61
CA SER A 512 -7.30 -22.81 8.92
C SER A 512 -7.20 -23.32 10.35
N ASP A 513 -6.06 -23.12 11.01
CA ASP A 513 -5.84 -23.46 12.41
C ASP A 513 -6.40 -22.40 13.39
N GLY A 514 -7.00 -21.32 12.86
CA GLY A 514 -7.56 -20.22 13.63
C GLY A 514 -6.55 -19.14 14.04
N SER A 515 -5.27 -19.25 13.64
CA SER A 515 -4.30 -18.17 13.83
C SER A 515 -4.55 -17.01 12.86
N LEU A 516 -4.11 -15.81 13.23
CA LEU A 516 -4.17 -14.63 12.35
C LEU A 516 -2.84 -14.48 11.62
N LEU A 517 -2.89 -14.35 10.30
CA LEU A 517 -1.74 -13.99 9.48
C LEU A 517 -1.77 -12.51 9.12
N VAL A 518 -0.61 -11.87 9.18
CA VAL A 518 -0.41 -10.45 8.92
C VAL A 518 0.72 -10.29 7.92
N THR A 519 0.42 -9.81 6.71
CA THR A 519 1.44 -9.45 5.73
C THR A 519 2.08 -8.11 6.10
N ASP A 520 3.36 -7.99 5.81
CA ASP A 520 4.16 -6.82 6.12
C ASP A 520 5.07 -6.51 4.92
N ASP A 521 4.75 -5.44 4.19
CA ASP A 521 5.55 -5.03 3.02
C ASP A 521 6.77 -4.19 3.40
N GLY A 522 6.83 -3.67 4.64
CA GLY A 522 7.98 -2.97 5.16
C GLY A 522 9.14 -3.93 5.48
N SER A 523 8.82 -5.10 6.03
CA SER A 523 9.79 -6.17 6.33
C SER A 523 9.78 -7.32 5.33
N ASN A 524 8.93 -7.29 4.30
CA ASN A 524 8.79 -8.32 3.29
C ASN A 524 8.54 -9.73 3.89
N SER A 525 7.59 -9.78 4.82
CA SER A 525 7.29 -11.00 5.59
C SER A 525 5.80 -11.19 5.85
N ILE A 526 5.47 -12.35 6.41
CA ILE A 526 4.17 -12.65 7.01
C ILE A 526 4.42 -13.05 8.46
N TRP A 527 3.70 -12.41 9.37
CA TRP A 527 3.63 -12.76 10.79
C TRP A 527 2.44 -13.68 11.03
N ARG A 528 2.62 -14.67 11.91
CA ARG A 528 1.55 -15.54 12.41
C ARG A 528 1.32 -15.22 13.87
N VAL A 529 0.08 -14.96 14.24
CA VAL A 529 -0.34 -14.67 15.61
C VAL A 529 -1.27 -15.80 16.07
N SER A 530 -0.82 -16.57 17.05
CA SER A 530 -1.59 -17.67 17.64
C SER A 530 -1.90 -17.41 19.11
N TYR A 531 -2.98 -17.99 19.62
CA TYR A 531 -3.32 -17.93 21.05
C TYR A 531 -2.83 -19.20 21.76
N GLU A 532 -2.03 -19.05 22.81
CA GLU A 532 -1.47 -20.16 23.59
C GLU A 532 -2.12 -20.30 24.99
N GLY A 533 -3.05 -19.42 25.34
CA GLY A 533 -3.64 -19.37 26.68
C GLY A 533 -2.71 -18.71 27.70
N ARG A 534 -3.24 -18.49 28.90
CA ARG A 534 -2.47 -18.15 30.09
C ARG A 534 -2.85 -19.11 31.21
#